data_AF-A0AAC8PWR0-F1
#
_entry.id   AF-A0AAC8PWR0-F1
#
_cell.length_a   1.000
_cell.length_b   1.000
_cell.length_c   1.000
_cell.angle_alpha   90.00
_cell.angle_beta   90.00
_cell.angle_gamma   90.00
#
_symmetry.space_group_name_H-M   'P 1'
#
loop_
_entity.id
_entity.type
_entity.pdbx_description
1 polymer ?
#
loop_
_entity_poly.entity_id
_entity_poly.type
_entity_poly.pdbx_seq_one_letter_code
_entity_poly.pdbx_strand_id
1 'polypeptide(L)'
;MALTTTKIRRELAKMVLSTSHACTVRNDAIKNLTSYEKSKNGDVRLEMLFAVYGQLSWLSDHVRMINDRQVLPSERVFLADALTFIFKTYEKQRSV
;
A
#
# COMPACT_ATOMS: atom_id res chain seq x y z
N MET A 1 -10.75 14.94 -1.66
CA MET A 1 -10.41 14.39 -0.33
C MET A 1 -9.01 13.79 -0.36
N ALA A 2 -8.15 14.13 0.59
CA ALA A 2 -6.76 13.65 0.65
C ALA A 2 -6.66 12.12 0.91
N LEU A 3 -5.59 11.50 0.43
CA LEU A 3 -5.23 10.12 0.78
C LEU A 3 -4.83 10.03 2.26
N THR A 4 -5.16 8.92 2.89
CA THR A 4 -4.74 8.56 4.25
C THR A 4 -4.38 7.08 4.28
N THR A 5 -3.58 6.64 5.27
CA THR A 5 -3.27 5.22 5.44
C THR A 5 -4.54 4.37 5.58
N THR A 6 -5.58 4.90 6.23
CA THR A 6 -6.84 4.19 6.45
C THR A 6 -7.62 4.05 5.14
N LYS A 7 -7.63 5.09 4.32
CA LYS A 7 -8.24 5.04 2.99
C LYS A 7 -7.50 4.04 2.10
N ILE A 8 -6.16 4.07 2.10
CA ILE A 8 -5.35 3.13 1.32
C ILE A 8 -5.67 1.70 1.73
N ARG A 9 -5.69 1.40 3.04
CA ARG A 9 -6.04 0.08 3.57
C ARG A 9 -7.42 -0.39 3.09
N ARG A 10 -8.43 0.48 3.13
CA ARG A 10 -9.80 0.16 2.70
C ARG A 10 -9.91 -0.10 1.22
N GLU A 11 -9.25 0.71 0.38
CA GLU A 11 -9.28 0.51 -1.07
C GLU A 11 -8.49 -0.74 -1.48
N LEU A 12 -7.32 -0.99 -0.88
CA LEU A 12 -6.58 -2.24 -1.08
C LEU A 12 -7.45 -3.46 -0.77
N ALA A 13 -8.25 -3.43 0.30
CA ALA A 13 -9.11 -4.56 0.67
C ALA A 13 -10.21 -4.87 -0.35
N LYS A 14 -10.56 -3.90 -1.22
CA LYS A 14 -11.57 -4.08 -2.28
C LYS A 14 -10.97 -4.57 -3.59
N MET A 15 -9.67 -4.36 -3.80
CA MET A 15 -9.00 -4.72 -5.05
C MET A 15 -8.99 -6.24 -5.24
N VAL A 16 -9.42 -6.68 -6.42
CA VAL A 16 -9.37 -8.08 -6.83
C VAL A 16 -8.10 -8.30 -7.67
N LEU A 17 -7.32 -9.33 -7.34
CA LEU A 17 -6.05 -9.65 -8.00
C LEU A 17 -6.11 -11.07 -8.55
N SER A 18 -5.56 -11.27 -9.75
CA SER A 18 -5.65 -12.56 -10.45
C SER A 18 -4.75 -13.65 -9.88
N THR A 19 -3.68 -13.28 -9.17
CA THR A 19 -2.68 -14.23 -8.66
C THR A 19 -2.75 -14.37 -7.14
N SER A 20 -2.53 -15.60 -6.65
CA SER A 20 -2.47 -15.89 -5.21
C SER A 20 -1.35 -15.11 -4.53
N HIS A 21 -0.20 -14.98 -5.19
CA HIS A 21 0.93 -14.23 -4.66
C HIS A 21 0.61 -12.74 -4.51
N ALA A 22 -0.03 -12.11 -5.50
CA ALA A 22 -0.47 -10.72 -5.38
C ALA A 22 -1.51 -10.54 -4.26
N CYS A 23 -2.42 -11.50 -4.07
CA CYS A 23 -3.33 -11.50 -2.93
C CYS A 23 -2.59 -11.52 -1.58
N THR A 24 -1.55 -12.35 -1.45
CA THR A 24 -0.70 -12.39 -0.25
C THR A 24 -0.01 -11.05 -0.01
N VAL A 25 0.66 -10.48 -1.03
CA VAL A 25 1.37 -9.19 -0.90
C VAL A 25 0.41 -8.06 -0.52
N ARG A 26 -0.80 -8.02 -1.12
CA ARG A 26 -1.86 -7.07 -0.75
C ARG A 26 -2.29 -7.22 0.69
N ASN A 27 -2.49 -8.46 1.16
CA ASN A 27 -2.88 -8.72 2.54
C ASN A 27 -1.78 -8.32 3.53
N ASP A 28 -0.51 -8.54 3.19
CA ASP A 28 0.62 -8.12 4.01
C ASP A 28 0.74 -6.58 4.06
N ALA A 29 0.46 -5.88 2.96
CA ALA A 29 0.38 -4.41 2.95
C ALA A 29 -0.72 -3.89 3.88
N ILE A 30 -1.91 -4.52 3.86
CA ILE A 30 -3.02 -4.20 4.77
C ILE A 30 -2.62 -4.44 6.24
N LYS A 31 -1.94 -5.55 6.52
CA LYS A 31 -1.46 -5.89 7.86
C LYS A 31 -0.44 -4.86 8.36
N ASN A 32 0.55 -4.51 7.55
CA ASN A 32 1.57 -3.54 7.92
C ASN A 32 0.98 -2.13 8.09
N LEU A 33 0.05 -1.71 7.22
CA LEU A 33 -0.70 -0.45 7.42
C LEU A 33 -1.46 -0.43 8.75
N THR A 34 -2.10 -1.55 9.11
CA THR A 34 -2.82 -1.66 10.39
C THR A 34 -1.87 -1.57 11.58
N SER A 35 -0.73 -2.25 11.52
CA SER A 35 0.31 -2.19 12.56
C SER A 35 0.87 -0.78 12.71
N TYR A 36 1.17 -0.11 11.59
CA TYR A 36 1.61 1.28 11.59
C TYR A 36 0.56 2.21 12.21
N GLU A 37 -0.72 2.10 11.83
CA GLU A 37 -1.79 2.91 12.40
C GLU A 37 -1.92 2.76 13.92
N LYS A 38 -1.82 1.53 14.42
CA LYS A 38 -1.85 1.25 15.86
C LYS A 38 -0.64 1.84 16.59
N SER A 39 0.52 1.90 15.93
CA SER A 39 1.76 2.44 16.52
C SER A 39 1.78 3.96 16.64
N LYS A 40 0.86 4.69 15.97
CA LYS A 40 0.85 6.17 15.97
C LYS A 40 0.64 6.80 17.35
N ASN A 41 0.11 6.07 18.32
CA ASN A 41 -0.12 6.54 19.69
C ASN A 41 1.05 6.22 20.64
N GLY A 42 2.17 5.71 20.13
CA GLY A 42 3.36 5.36 20.89
C GLY A 42 4.59 5.39 19.97
N ASP A 43 5.44 4.37 20.07
CA ASP A 43 6.61 4.25 19.19
C ASP A 43 6.18 3.93 17.76
N VAL A 44 6.20 4.95 16.91
CA VAL A 44 5.81 4.84 15.51
C VAL A 44 6.70 3.85 14.81
N ARG A 45 6.09 2.76 14.32
CA ARG A 45 6.77 1.68 13.62
C ARG A 45 7.02 2.05 12.16
N LEU A 46 8.02 2.89 11.90
CA LEU A 46 8.38 3.36 10.56
C LEU A 46 8.80 2.22 9.62
N GLU A 47 9.33 1.13 10.15
CA GLU A 47 9.67 -0.06 9.38
C GLU A 47 8.45 -0.69 8.71
N MET A 48 7.26 -0.56 9.33
CA MET A 48 6.00 -1.02 8.74
C MET A 48 5.61 -0.17 7.53
N LEU A 49 5.83 1.15 7.56
CA LEU A 49 5.58 2.02 6.39
C LEU A 49 6.51 1.68 5.23
N PHE A 50 7.79 1.43 5.52
CA PHE A 50 8.75 1.04 4.50
C PHE A 50 8.39 -0.31 3.86
N ALA A 51 7.94 -1.27 4.67
CA ALA A 51 7.44 -2.55 4.15
C ALA A 51 6.23 -2.34 3.23
N VAL A 52 5.27 -1.48 3.61
CA VAL A 52 4.11 -1.14 2.75
C VAL A 52 4.56 -0.51 1.44
N TYR A 53 5.54 0.39 1.47
CA TYR A 53 6.11 0.99 0.25
C TYR A 53 6.63 -0.10 -0.70
N GLY A 54 7.44 -1.03 -0.20
CA GLY A 54 7.96 -2.15 -1.01
C GLY A 54 6.85 -3.04 -1.57
N GLN A 55 5.83 -3.34 -0.78
CA GLN A 55 4.68 -4.16 -1.19
C GLN A 55 3.83 -3.48 -2.27
N LEU A 56 3.59 -2.18 -2.15
CA LEU A 56 2.87 -1.39 -3.17
C LEU A 56 3.69 -1.25 -4.46
N SER A 57 5.01 -1.09 -4.35
CA SER A 57 5.90 -1.04 -5.52
C SER A 57 5.83 -2.36 -6.28
N TRP A 58 5.97 -3.47 -5.56
CA TRP A 58 5.88 -4.80 -6.14
C TRP A 58 4.51 -5.06 -6.78
N LEU A 59 3.41 -4.70 -6.12
CA LEU A 59 2.05 -4.86 -6.67
C LEU A 59 1.86 -4.05 -7.95
N SER A 60 2.34 -2.81 -7.97
CA SER A 60 2.25 -1.93 -9.15
C SER A 60 2.99 -2.53 -10.34
N ASP A 61 4.20 -3.03 -10.11
CA ASP A 61 4.98 -3.71 -11.15
C ASP A 61 4.34 -5.01 -11.60
N HIS A 62 3.87 -5.85 -10.67
CA HIS A 62 3.24 -7.13 -10.99
C HIS A 62 1.99 -6.93 -11.85
N VAL A 63 1.06 -6.07 -11.42
CA VAL A 63 -0.18 -5.76 -12.16
C VAL A 63 0.12 -5.25 -13.57
N ARG A 64 1.17 -4.45 -13.72
CA ARG A 64 1.63 -3.97 -15.03
C ARG A 64 2.21 -5.11 -15.88
N MET A 65 3.13 -5.88 -15.32
CA MET A 65 3.86 -6.95 -16.03
C MET A 65 2.95 -8.03 -16.59
N ILE A 66 1.99 -8.50 -15.80
CA ILE A 66 1.06 -9.55 -16.24
C ILE A 66 -0.16 -8.98 -16.97
N ASN A 67 -0.26 -7.66 -17.07
CA ASN A 67 -1.44 -6.94 -17.52
C ASN A 67 -2.73 -7.47 -16.85
N ASP A 68 -2.77 -7.42 -15.52
CA ASP A 68 -3.86 -8.01 -14.75
C ASP A 68 -5.20 -7.36 -15.12
N ARG A 69 -6.06 -8.11 -15.81
CA ARG A 69 -7.36 -7.63 -16.30
C ARG A 69 -8.40 -7.52 -15.18
N GLN A 70 -8.13 -8.10 -14.00
CA GLN A 70 -9.00 -7.92 -12.84
C GLN A 70 -8.81 -6.56 -12.16
N VAL A 71 -7.67 -5.91 -12.41
CA VAL A 71 -7.36 -4.59 -11.85
C VAL A 71 -7.77 -3.49 -12.81
N LEU A 72 -8.76 -2.69 -12.40
CA LEU A 72 -9.31 -1.59 -13.18
C LEU A 72 -8.27 -0.50 -13.42
N PRO A 73 -8.36 0.28 -14.51
CA PRO A 73 -7.46 1.42 -14.74
C PRO A 73 -7.42 2.41 -13.58
N SER A 74 -8.56 2.68 -12.93
CA SER A 74 -8.64 3.54 -11.76
C SER A 74 -7.90 2.97 -10.54
N GLU A 75 -7.90 1.65 -10.36
CA GLU A 75 -7.17 0.98 -9.28
C GLU A 75 -5.66 1.01 -9.51
N ARG A 76 -5.21 0.96 -10.78
CA ARG A 76 -3.79 1.15 -11.14
C ARG A 76 -3.31 2.56 -10.81
N VAL A 77 -4.11 3.57 -11.13
CA VAL A 77 -3.83 4.96 -10.73
C VAL A 77 -3.80 5.08 -9.21
N PHE A 78 -4.77 4.48 -8.53
CA PHE A 78 -4.80 4.45 -7.07
C PHE A 78 -3.54 3.80 -6.45
N LEU A 79 -3.03 2.69 -7.02
CA LEU A 79 -1.77 2.08 -6.55
C LEU A 79 -0.59 3.04 -6.66
N ALA A 80 -0.48 3.79 -7.77
CA ALA A 80 0.57 4.78 -7.97
C ALA A 80 0.45 5.96 -6.98
N ASP A 81 -0.76 6.45 -6.75
CA ASP A 81 -1.02 7.51 -5.78
C ASP A 81 -0.74 7.05 -4.35
N ALA A 82 -1.14 5.82 -4.00
CA ALA A 82 -0.89 5.20 -2.71
C ALA A 82 0.62 5.00 -2.46
N LEU A 83 1.36 4.52 -3.46
CA LEU A 83 2.81 4.36 -3.40
C LEU A 83 3.49 5.71 -3.11
N THR A 84 3.12 6.74 -3.86
CA THR A 84 3.65 8.11 -3.68
C THR A 84 3.31 8.66 -2.30
N PHE A 85 2.07 8.46 -1.83
CA PHE A 85 1.64 8.91 -0.51
C PHE A 85 2.43 8.23 0.61
N ILE A 86 2.59 6.90 0.55
CA ILE A 86 3.31 6.14 1.58
C ILE A 86 4.79 6.54 1.61
N PHE A 87 5.42 6.68 0.45
CA PHE A 87 6.81 7.13 0.36
C PHE A 87 7.01 8.52 0.97
N LYS A 88 6.18 9.50 0.59
CA LYS A 88 6.24 10.86 1.16
C LYS A 88 5.99 10.88 2.66
N THR A 89 5.08 10.02 3.14
CA THR A 89 4.80 9.90 4.58
C THR A 89 5.99 9.33 5.32
N TYR A 90 6.61 8.28 4.79
CA TYR A 90 7.82 7.67 5.34
C TYR A 90 8.97 8.67 5.40
N GLU A 91 9.31 9.33 4.29
CA GLU A 91 10.40 10.31 4.22
C GLU A 91 10.20 11.47 5.20
N LYS A 92 8.97 11.97 5.29
CA LYS A 92 8.62 13.03 6.24
C LYS A 92 8.83 12.59 7.69
N GLN A 93 8.49 11.35 8.05
CA GLN A 93 8.61 10.87 9.42
C GLN A 93 10.02 10.37 9.77
N ARG A 94 10.78 9.90 8.78
CA ARG A 94 12.19 9.52 8.94
C ARG A 94 13.10 10.73 9.19
N SER A 95 12.73 11.88 8.62
CA SER A 95 13.50 13.12 8.74
C SER A 95 13.19 13.93 10.02
N VAL A 96 12.36 13.38 10.92
CA VAL A 96 12.00 13.95 12.23
C VAL A 96 12.73 13.17 13.30
#